data_AF-A0A497QCC1-F1
#
_entry.id   AF-A0A497QCC1-F1
#
_cell.length_a   1.000
_cell.length_b   1.000
_cell.length_c   1.000
_cell.angle_alpha   90.00
_cell.angle_beta   90.00
_cell.angle_gamma   90.00
#
_symmetry.space_group_name_H-M   'P 1'
#
loop_
_entity.id
_entity.type
_entity.pdbx_description
1 polymer ?
#
loop_
_entity_poly.entity_id
_entity_poly.type
_entity_poly.pdbx_seq_one_letter_code
_entity_poly.pdbx_strand_id
1 'polypeptide(L)'
;METTFQATNLSRLKIADRLRLIRSITDDFQRHYVFKDGLRFNFLFGLYSQKLENLLNECDQIDDEQFHSNLKILRRSVEEMAPYIIK
;
A
#
# COMPACT_ATOMS: atom_id res chain seq x y z
N MET A 1 2.93 21.63 -30.63
CA MET A 1 2.05 21.14 -29.54
C MET A 1 2.51 19.73 -29.18
N GLU A 2 3.51 19.58 -28.31
CA GLU A 2 4.07 18.26 -27.91
C GLU A 2 4.11 18.05 -26.38
N THR A 3 3.84 19.10 -25.61
CA THR A 3 3.96 19.11 -24.14
C THR A 3 2.84 18.37 -23.42
N THR A 4 1.63 18.33 -24.01
CA THR A 4 0.46 17.70 -23.38
C THR A 4 0.55 16.17 -23.37
N PHE A 5 1.14 15.56 -24.40
CA PHE A 5 1.23 14.10 -24.55
C PHE A 5 2.31 13.49 -23.65
N GLN A 6 3.40 14.21 -23.41
CA GLN A 6 4.48 13.76 -22.52
C GLN A 6 4.08 13.78 -21.03
N ALA A 7 3.32 14.80 -20.60
CA ALA A 7 2.84 14.90 -19.22
C ALA A 7 1.91 13.73 -18.83
N THR A 8 1.09 13.25 -19.76
CA THR A 8 0.19 12.11 -19.54
C THR A 8 0.96 10.78 -19.39
N ASN A 9 2.05 10.59 -20.13
CA ASN A 9 2.88 9.39 -20.03
C ASN A 9 3.69 9.34 -18.73
N LEU A 10 4.25 10.47 -18.28
CA LEU A 10 4.94 10.59 -17.00
C LEU A 10 4.03 10.27 -15.81
N SER A 11 2.79 10.77 -15.84
CA SER A 11 1.79 10.49 -14.81
C SER A 11 1.42 8.99 -14.77
N ARG A 12 1.21 8.36 -15.93
CA ARG A 12 0.91 6.92 -16.01
C ARG A 12 2.05 6.04 -15.48
N LEU A 13 3.30 6.38 -15.79
CA LEU A 13 4.48 5.68 -15.27
C LEU A 13 4.56 5.81 -13.75
N LYS A 14 4.38 7.02 -13.22
CA LYS A 14 4.36 7.27 -11.77
C LYS A 14 3.30 6.44 -11.05
N ILE A 15 2.08 6.38 -11.60
CA ILE A 15 0.99 5.56 -11.02
C ILE A 15 1.35 4.07 -11.06
N ALA A 16 1.87 3.58 -12.19
CA ALA A 16 2.27 2.18 -12.34
C ALA A 16 3.36 1.77 -11.34
N ASP A 17 4.35 2.64 -11.11
CA ASP A 17 5.42 2.41 -10.13
C ASP A 17 4.89 2.41 -8.70
N ARG A 18 4.00 3.36 -8.37
CA ARG A 18 3.34 3.42 -7.06
C ARG A 18 2.51 2.16 -6.78
N LEU A 19 1.70 1.70 -7.74
CA LEU A 19 0.94 0.45 -7.63
C LEU A 19 1.86 -0.77 -7.45
N ARG A 20 2.99 -0.81 -8.15
CA ARG A 20 3.99 -1.88 -8.00
C ARG A 20 4.58 -1.91 -6.60
N LEU A 21 4.87 -0.75 -6.02
CA LEU A 21 5.37 -0.63 -4.65
C LEU A 21 4.34 -1.11 -3.63
N ILE A 22 3.06 -0.73 -3.79
CA ILE A 22 1.97 -1.21 -2.93
C ILE A 22 1.90 -2.73 -2.97
N ARG A 23 1.83 -3.33 -4.17
CA ARG A 23 1.77 -4.79 -4.35
C ARG A 23 2.97 -5.52 -3.74
N SER A 24 4.18 -4.96 -3.88
CA SER A 24 5.40 -5.54 -3.29
C SER A 24 5.34 -5.70 -1.77
N ILE A 25 4.44 -4.97 -1.09
CA ILE A 25 4.24 -5.05 0.35
C ILE A 25 3.07 -5.99 0.68
N THR A 26 2.00 -5.95 -0.12
CA THR A 26 0.74 -6.61 0.22
C THR A 26 0.61 -8.03 -0.33
N ASP A 27 1.28 -8.39 -1.41
CA ASP A 27 1.05 -9.65 -2.14
C ASP A 27 1.26 -10.89 -1.26
N ASP A 28 2.35 -10.94 -0.49
CA ASP A 28 2.62 -12.08 0.38
C ASP A 28 1.61 -12.15 1.53
N PHE A 29 1.25 -11.00 2.11
CA PHE A 29 0.28 -10.92 3.18
C PHE A 29 -1.13 -11.32 2.73
N GLN A 30 -1.54 -10.92 1.52
CA GLN A 30 -2.86 -11.21 0.94
C GLN A 30 -3.06 -12.69 0.61
N ARG A 31 -1.98 -13.46 0.44
CA ARG A 31 -2.06 -14.91 0.20
C ARG A 31 -2.39 -15.70 1.47
N HIS A 32 -2.35 -15.06 2.64
CA HIS A 32 -2.70 -15.69 3.91
C HIS A 32 -4.16 -15.43 4.27
N TYR A 33 -4.90 -16.51 4.54
CA TYR A 33 -6.34 -16.46 4.85
C TYR A 33 -6.66 -16.72 6.33
N VAL A 34 -5.66 -17.10 7.12
CA VAL A 34 -5.84 -17.50 8.52
C VAL A 34 -4.81 -16.80 9.40
N PHE A 35 -5.31 -16.07 10.39
CA PHE A 35 -4.51 -15.30 11.34
C PHE A 35 -4.90 -15.68 12.77
N LYS A 36 -3.94 -15.62 13.69
CA LYS A 36 -4.20 -15.68 15.13
C LYS A 36 -4.90 -14.40 15.55
N ASP A 37 -6.08 -14.54 16.13
CA ASP A 37 -6.85 -13.39 16.61
C ASP A 37 -6.17 -12.74 17.84
N GLY A 38 -6.36 -11.43 17.96
CA GLY A 38 -5.85 -10.62 19.07
C GLY A 38 -6.08 -9.14 18.84
N LEU A 39 -6.31 -8.39 19.92
CA LEU A 39 -6.57 -6.94 19.87
C LEU A 39 -5.52 -6.16 19.06
N ARG A 40 -4.24 -6.51 19.22
CA ARG A 40 -3.14 -5.90 18.46
C ARG A 40 -3.20 -6.23 16.97
N PHE A 41 -3.53 -7.47 16.60
CA PHE A 41 -3.70 -7.84 15.20
C PHE A 41 -4.86 -7.04 14.57
N ASN A 42 -6.02 -6.99 15.23
CA ASN A 42 -7.18 -6.27 14.72
C ASN A 42 -6.89 -4.76 14.51
N PHE A 43 -6.16 -4.14 15.44
CA PHE A 43 -5.70 -2.77 15.27
C PHE A 43 -4.76 -2.61 14.06
N LEU A 44 -3.75 -3.47 13.95
CA LEU A 44 -2.78 -3.44 12.84
C LEU A 44 -3.46 -3.69 11.49
N PHE A 45 -4.42 -4.61 11.44
CA PHE A 45 -5.19 -4.93 10.24
C PHE A 45 -6.11 -3.78 9.83
N GLY A 46 -6.74 -3.09 10.79
CA GLY A 46 -7.49 -1.87 10.52
C GLY A 46 -6.60 -0.76 9.94
N LEU A 47 -5.43 -0.54 10.54
CA LEU A 47 -4.46 0.44 10.03
C LEU A 47 -3.94 0.08 8.63
N TYR A 48 -3.60 -1.20 8.42
CA TYR A 48 -3.23 -1.74 7.11
C TYR A 48 -4.31 -1.47 6.07
N SER A 49 -5.57 -1.80 6.38
CA SER A 49 -6.69 -1.69 5.45
C SER A 49 -6.94 -0.22 5.08
N GLN A 50 -6.96 0.67 6.07
CA GLN A 50 -7.14 2.10 5.84
C GLN A 50 -6.02 2.70 4.98
N LYS A 51 -4.76 2.34 5.25
CA LYS A 51 -3.63 2.86 4.47
C LYS A 51 -3.58 2.28 3.06
N LEU A 52 -3.93 1.01 2.89
CA LEU A 52 -4.04 0.40 1.57
C LEU A 52 -5.12 1.08 0.74
N GLU A 53 -6.30 1.32 1.33
CA GLU A 53 -7.41 2.01 0.67
C GLU A 53 -7.00 3.42 0.22
N ASN A 54 -6.43 4.23 1.12
CA ASN A 54 -5.94 5.57 0.78
C ASN A 54 -4.91 5.53 -0.37
N LEU A 55 -3.95 4.61 -0.30
CA LEU A 55 -2.91 4.49 -1.32
C LEU A 55 -3.45 4.06 -2.69
N LEU A 56 -4.50 3.24 -2.73
CA LEU A 56 -5.12 2.80 -3.97
C LEU A 56 -6.06 3.85 -4.56
N ASN A 57 -6.86 4.51 -3.72
CA ASN A 57 -7.86 5.49 -4.17
C ASN A 57 -7.25 6.84 -4.54
N GLU A 58 -6.19 7.26 -3.84
CA GLU A 58 -5.57 8.58 -4.02
C GLU A 58 -4.20 8.48 -4.69
N CYS A 59 -3.88 7.34 -5.32
CA CYS A 59 -2.56 7.01 -5.87
C CYS A 59 -1.99 8.05 -6.84
N ASP A 60 -2.85 8.80 -7.53
CA ASP A 60 -2.50 9.85 -8.49
C ASP A 60 -2.67 11.27 -7.93
N GLN A 61 -3.38 11.42 -6.79
CA GLN A 61 -3.73 12.71 -6.19
C GLN A 61 -2.79 13.12 -5.06
N ILE A 62 -2.28 12.15 -4.28
CA ILE A 62 -1.38 12.46 -3.16
C ILE A 62 0.03 12.75 -3.65
N ASP A 63 0.71 13.68 -2.98
CA ASP A 63 2.12 13.98 -3.24
C ASP A 63 3.04 12.80 -2.89
N ASP A 64 4.33 12.90 -3.25
CA ASP A 64 5.29 11.83 -3.03
C ASP A 64 5.61 11.60 -1.55
N GLU A 65 5.61 12.66 -0.74
CA GLU A 65 5.90 12.57 0.69
C GLU A 65 4.79 11.80 1.42
N GLN A 66 3.54 12.17 1.17
CA GLN A 66 2.38 11.52 1.73
C GLN A 66 2.22 10.09 1.22
N PHE A 67 2.51 9.84 -0.06
CA PHE A 67 2.58 8.49 -0.61
C PHE A 67 3.60 7.64 0.15
N HIS A 68 4.85 8.10 0.29
CA HIS A 68 5.90 7.34 0.97
C HIS A 68 5.64 7.17 2.48
N SER A 69 5.04 8.17 3.12
CA SER A 69 4.63 8.09 4.52
C SER A 69 3.56 7.01 4.74
N ASN A 70 2.49 7.02 3.93
CA ASN A 70 1.45 6.00 3.97
C ASN A 70 2.01 4.61 3.62
N LEU A 71 2.91 4.53 2.63
CA LEU A 71 3.57 3.28 2.24
C LEU A 71 4.43 2.69 3.37
N LYS A 72 5.11 3.54 4.14
CA LYS A 72 5.89 3.13 5.31
C LYS A 72 5.01 2.58 6.42
N ILE A 73 3.86 3.21 6.67
CA ILE A 73 2.88 2.70 7.64
C ILE A 73 2.34 1.34 7.18
N LEU A 74 1.94 1.22 5.90
CA LEU A 74 1.46 -0.03 5.32
C LEU A 74 2.48 -1.17 5.49
N ARG A 75 3.76 -0.91 5.15
CA ARG A 75 4.86 -1.87 5.32
C ARG A 75 4.99 -2.32 6.78
N ARG A 76 5.05 -1.36 7.70
CA ARG A 76 5.21 -1.65 9.12
C ARG A 76 4.03 -2.44 9.69
N SER A 77 2.81 -2.15 9.26
CA SER A 77 1.64 -2.93 9.64
C SER A 77 1.76 -4.39 9.20
N VAL A 78 2.21 -4.66 7.97
CA VAL A 78 2.43 -6.03 7.48
C VAL A 78 3.54 -6.73 8.28
N GLU A 79 4.67 -6.06 8.50
CA GLU A 79 5.79 -6.60 9.28
C GLU A 79 5.37 -6.95 10.72
N GLU A 80 4.61 -6.09 11.39
CA GLU A 80 4.11 -6.33 12.74
C GLU A 80 2.99 -7.38 12.80
N MET A 81 2.26 -7.61 11.70
CA MET A 81 1.27 -8.67 11.59
C MET A 81 1.88 -10.04 11.26
N ALA A 82 3.11 -10.12 10.75
CA ALA A 82 3.74 -11.37 10.35
C ALA A 82 3.74 -12.47 11.44
N PRO A 83 3.96 -12.19 12.74
CA PRO A 83 3.89 -13.19 13.81
C PRO A 83 2.50 -13.81 14.04
N TYR A 84 1.43 -13.15 13.55
CA TYR A 84 0.05 -13.61 13.68
C TYR A 84 -0.37 -14.56 12.56
N ILE A 85 0.41 -14.69 11.49
CA ILE A 85 0.13 -15.63 10.41
C ILE A 85 0.25 -17.06 10.93
N ILE A 86 -0.79 -17.87 10.70
CA ILE A 86 -0.75 -19.31 10.97
C ILE A 86 -0.17 -19.98 9.72
N LYS A 87 0.97 -20.67 9.87
CA LYS A 87 1.65 -21.41 8.81
C LYS A 87 1.08 -22.81 8.66
#